data_AF-A0A8H6XI23-F1
#
_entry.id   AF-A0A8H6XI23-F1
#
_cell.length_a   1.000
_cell.length_b   1.000
_cell.length_c   1.000
_cell.angle_alpha   90.00
_cell.angle_beta   90.00
_cell.angle_gamma   90.00
#
_symmetry.space_group_name_H-M   'P 1'
#
loop_
_entity.id
_entity.type
_entity.pdbx_description
1 polymer ?
#
loop_
_entity_poly.entity_id
_entity_poly.type
_entity_poly.pdbx_seq_one_letter_code
_entity_poly.pdbx_strand_id
1 'polypeptide(L)'
;MRPCTDPRRGRRRASGERASGWSRAEEEACDISYPHIRLTEYTGFVFDLPAKRVYLSEKKRRKYLNKVSAFLAAAIAGKVKRPAVRSVHGTLQHVSFVYRDRRSFLPSLTAQIAHFPNDFAPHTLTSAARNDLLWWERILSLPDVSRSLLIRTTIDFDIWVDASTDFGIGILVDGSWAAWRLLPGWKSDGRDIGWAESIAIELAYRVICERDILDANIIIHGVNTTVINAYKQGRSRNLARNLSIRRITEMLIPRNLSISPHYVHTDSNLADPISRGNFGPPSLRLNIPFQLDAELIPFIVECTEEQRMPASESLLSIFISSYGAGHVASGTVSTWLAGLQLWHAVNNAPWHGASLLSRTSKGVSKLAPPSSWRLPRDPVTFNHMVVLRAALDLSNSRDIAIWAAACTAWRDCTRLGEILIDSPSTFDSSRHVTRGCPKVRGAASNKHKFLRFRVPWTKTQKSAGDWITSTETFDQVDCVSALEHHLAVNSSVPDSAPLFAYKTTSGWAHLTCSDFLARCNSIWFESGMGALNGHGFRIGGTTHLLLHGVDPWVVMKQGRWTSTAFLLYWRNVEEILPLFIGDSLDTFQSLKSSVSQLAKSI
;
A
#
# COMPACT_ATOMS: atom_id res chain seq x y z
N MET A 1 -71.74 36.49 8.64
CA MET A 1 -72.78 36.01 9.59
C MET A 1 -72.09 35.30 10.75
N ARG A 2 -72.21 35.86 11.95
CA ARG A 2 -72.20 35.15 13.26
C ARG A 2 -73.62 34.56 13.47
N PRO A 3 -73.89 33.60 14.39
CA PRO A 3 -73.75 33.73 15.86
C PRO A 3 -73.03 32.53 16.53
N CYS A 4 -72.23 32.74 17.59
CA CYS A 4 -72.57 32.95 19.03
C CYS A 4 -73.03 31.66 19.73
N THR A 5 -72.48 31.29 20.90
CA THR A 5 -72.68 31.99 22.19
C THR A 5 -71.51 31.91 23.20
N ASP A 6 -71.29 33.05 23.91
CA ASP A 6 -70.65 33.34 25.23
C ASP A 6 -71.70 33.01 26.37
N PRO A 7 -71.54 33.14 27.73
CA PRO A 7 -70.62 34.04 28.46
C PRO A 7 -70.05 33.75 29.90
N ARG A 8 -68.85 34.33 30.14
CA ARG A 8 -68.34 35.19 31.27
C ARG A 8 -68.44 34.71 32.75
N ARG A 9 -67.45 34.90 33.66
CA ARG A 9 -66.83 36.12 34.29
C ARG A 9 -65.78 35.64 35.33
N GLY A 10 -64.69 36.31 35.76
CA GLY A 10 -64.03 37.57 35.42
C GLY A 10 -62.99 38.05 36.49
N ARG A 11 -62.03 38.91 36.06
CA ARG A 11 -61.33 40.05 36.77
C ARG A 11 -60.32 39.75 37.92
N ARG A 12 -59.23 40.51 38.21
CA ARG A 12 -58.57 41.77 37.72
C ARG A 12 -57.18 41.98 38.40
N ARG A 13 -56.23 42.64 37.69
CA ARG A 13 -55.13 43.64 38.07
C ARG A 13 -54.09 43.26 39.17
N ALA A 14 -52.81 43.69 39.17
CA ALA A 14 -52.17 44.98 38.81
C ALA A 14 -50.63 44.81 38.54
N SER A 15 -50.02 45.43 37.52
CA SER A 15 -49.04 46.56 37.52
C SER A 15 -47.82 46.50 38.47
N GLY A 16 -46.60 46.65 37.92
CA GLY A 16 -45.41 47.10 38.68
C GLY A 16 -44.07 46.82 37.99
N GLU A 17 -43.39 47.87 37.56
CA GLU A 17 -42.01 47.91 37.03
C GLU A 17 -40.97 47.39 38.03
N ARG A 18 -39.83 46.84 37.54
CA ARG A 18 -38.47 47.32 37.84
C ARG A 18 -37.38 46.58 37.08
N ALA A 19 -36.34 47.35 36.80
CA ALA A 19 -35.19 47.11 35.94
C ALA A 19 -34.06 46.29 36.60
N SER A 20 -32.93 46.25 35.87
CA SER A 20 -31.58 45.75 36.19
C SER A 20 -31.40 44.23 36.10
N GLY A 21 -30.55 43.67 35.25
CA GLY A 21 -29.21 44.13 34.91
C GLY A 21 -28.27 43.70 36.02
N TRP A 22 -27.81 42.45 36.00
CA TRP A 22 -26.72 41.99 36.86
C TRP A 22 -25.68 41.26 36.01
N SER A 23 -24.65 42.04 35.72
CA SER A 23 -23.34 41.68 35.23
C SER A 23 -22.59 40.76 36.20
N ARG A 24 -21.59 40.06 35.66
CA ARG A 24 -20.42 39.55 36.38
C ARG A 24 -19.91 40.56 37.42
N ALA A 25 -19.83 40.14 38.68
CA ALA A 25 -18.79 40.52 39.64
C ALA A 25 -18.87 39.61 40.88
N GLU A 26 -17.70 39.12 41.31
CA GLU A 26 -17.30 38.84 42.70
C GLU A 26 -18.07 37.70 43.41
N GLU A 27 -17.52 36.49 43.57
CA GLU A 27 -16.29 36.13 44.30
C GLU A 27 -16.25 36.73 45.72
N GLU A 28 -17.19 36.31 46.57
CA GLU A 28 -16.98 36.31 48.02
C GLU A 28 -17.25 34.92 48.59
N ALA A 29 -16.21 34.35 49.17
CA ALA A 29 -16.17 33.06 49.81
C ALA A 29 -17.14 33.00 51.00
N CYS A 30 -18.21 32.23 50.86
CA CYS A 30 -18.92 31.72 52.02
C CYS A 30 -18.16 30.48 52.52
N ASP A 31 -17.05 30.73 53.24
CA ASP A 31 -16.29 29.72 53.97
C ASP A 31 -17.11 29.28 55.19
N ILE A 32 -18.08 28.39 54.95
CA ILE A 32 -18.74 27.64 56.03
C ILE A 32 -17.77 26.53 56.45
N SER A 33 -16.81 26.92 57.29
CA SER A 33 -15.93 26.04 58.03
C SER A 33 -16.75 25.13 58.95
N TYR A 34 -16.94 23.87 58.54
CA TYR A 34 -17.36 22.78 59.41
C TYR A 34 -16.10 22.21 60.10
N PRO A 35 -15.84 22.49 61.40
CA PRO A 35 -14.48 22.32 61.94
C PRO A 35 -14.04 20.88 62.26
N HIS A 36 -14.83 19.83 62.02
CA HIS A 36 -14.52 18.51 62.61
C HIS A 36 -14.67 17.28 61.72
N ILE A 37 -15.05 17.39 60.45
CA ILE A 37 -15.17 16.20 59.59
C ILE A 37 -13.88 16.01 58.77
N ARG A 38 -12.79 15.58 59.43
CA ARG A 38 -11.53 15.23 58.75
C ARG A 38 -11.58 13.85 58.10
N LEU A 39 -12.34 12.92 58.70
CA LEU A 39 -12.54 11.55 58.23
C LEU A 39 -14.04 11.22 58.31
N THR A 40 -14.66 10.84 57.19
CA THR A 40 -16.06 10.37 57.18
C THR A 40 -16.13 8.93 56.72
N GLU A 41 -16.76 8.04 57.50
CA GLU A 41 -17.09 6.70 57.02
C GLU A 41 -18.52 6.67 56.46
N TYR A 42 -18.67 6.32 55.18
CA TYR A 42 -19.96 6.14 54.53
C TYR A 42 -20.00 4.83 53.75
N THR A 43 -20.96 3.96 54.06
CA THR A 43 -21.14 2.63 53.45
C THR A 43 -19.89 1.71 53.50
N GLY A 44 -18.97 1.98 54.44
CA GLY A 44 -17.71 1.25 54.58
C GLY A 44 -16.50 1.86 53.87
N PHE A 45 -16.66 3.02 53.25
CA PHE A 45 -15.55 3.81 52.69
C PHE A 45 -15.20 4.94 53.65
N VAL A 46 -13.91 5.15 53.87
CA VAL A 46 -13.38 6.28 54.64
C VAL A 46 -12.92 7.34 53.67
N PHE A 47 -13.55 8.51 53.74
CA PHE A 47 -13.18 9.71 52.99
C PHE A 47 -12.25 10.57 53.86
N ASP A 48 -10.98 10.62 53.47
CA ASP A 48 -9.94 11.47 54.05
C ASP A 48 -9.83 12.71 53.16
N LEU A 49 -10.67 13.70 53.48
CA LEU A 49 -10.78 14.94 52.70
C LEU A 49 -9.48 15.77 52.74
N PRO A 50 -8.78 15.91 53.90
CA PRO A 50 -7.49 16.60 53.95
C PRO A 50 -6.43 15.97 53.03
N ALA A 51 -6.29 14.64 53.04
CA ALA A 51 -5.37 13.95 52.15
C ALA A 51 -5.96 13.69 50.75
N LYS A 52 -7.17 14.20 50.47
CA LYS A 52 -7.92 14.04 49.22
C LYS A 52 -7.89 12.61 48.71
N ARG A 53 -8.25 11.65 49.56
CA ARG A 53 -8.29 10.22 49.21
C ARG A 53 -9.48 9.51 49.83
N VAL A 54 -9.89 8.41 49.20
CA VAL A 54 -10.91 7.50 49.71
C VAL A 54 -10.38 6.08 49.75
N TYR A 55 -10.60 5.38 50.86
CA TYR A 55 -10.17 3.99 51.02
C TYR A 55 -11.23 3.15 51.71
N LEU A 56 -11.06 1.83 51.69
CA LEU A 56 -11.96 0.90 52.35
C LEU A 56 -11.63 0.85 53.84
N SER A 57 -12.61 0.94 54.74
CA SER A 57 -12.34 0.83 56.18
C SER A 57 -11.71 -0.54 56.52
N GLU A 58 -10.75 -0.59 57.43
CA GLU A 58 -10.01 -1.82 57.75
C GLU A 58 -10.95 -2.96 58.17
N LYS A 59 -12.00 -2.62 58.94
CA LYS A 59 -13.08 -3.54 59.31
C LYS A 59 -13.77 -4.16 58.09
N LYS A 60 -14.09 -3.33 57.08
CA LYS A 60 -14.73 -3.79 55.84
C LYS A 60 -13.76 -4.55 54.94
N ARG A 61 -12.51 -4.10 54.82
CA ARG A 61 -11.46 -4.80 54.07
C ARG A 61 -11.28 -6.22 54.59
N ARG A 62 -11.10 -6.39 55.90
CA ARG A 62 -10.93 -7.71 56.53
C ARG A 62 -12.18 -8.58 56.36
N LYS A 63 -13.38 -8.01 56.51
CA LYS A 63 -14.64 -8.71 56.25
C LYS A 63 -14.73 -9.25 54.82
N TYR A 64 -14.34 -8.44 53.83
CA TYR A 64 -14.41 -8.83 52.43
C TYR A 64 -13.29 -9.78 52.03
N LEU A 65 -12.07 -9.61 52.57
CA LEU A 65 -10.98 -10.56 52.43
C LEU A 65 -11.41 -11.94 52.93
N ASN A 66 -11.88 -12.04 54.18
CA ASN A 66 -12.33 -13.30 54.76
C ASN A 66 -13.46 -13.94 53.92
N LYS A 67 -14.36 -13.13 53.36
CA LYS A 67 -15.43 -13.61 52.48
C LYS A 67 -14.89 -14.21 51.18
N VAL A 68 -13.90 -13.56 50.55
CA VAL A 68 -13.26 -14.06 49.33
C VAL A 68 -12.45 -15.32 49.62
N SER A 69 -11.64 -15.32 50.68
CA SER A 69 -10.83 -16.48 51.10
C SER A 69 -11.70 -17.68 51.45
N ALA A 70 -12.78 -17.50 52.22
CA ALA A 70 -13.71 -18.58 52.55
C ALA A 70 -14.41 -19.14 51.31
N PHE A 71 -14.78 -18.26 50.36
CA PHE A 71 -15.37 -18.69 49.10
C PHE A 71 -14.36 -19.47 48.23
N LEU A 72 -13.11 -19.01 48.15
CA LEU A 72 -12.04 -19.70 47.42
C LEU A 72 -11.78 -21.09 48.03
N ALA A 73 -11.66 -21.19 49.35
CA ALA A 73 -11.49 -22.47 50.04
C ALA A 73 -12.64 -23.44 49.73
N ALA A 74 -13.89 -22.96 49.78
CA ALA A 74 -15.07 -23.76 49.42
C ALA A 74 -15.08 -24.16 47.94
N ALA A 75 -14.63 -23.27 47.04
CA ALA A 75 -14.55 -23.53 45.60
C ALA A 75 -13.40 -24.48 45.21
N ILE A 76 -12.36 -24.58 46.04
CA ILE A 76 -11.29 -25.57 45.91
C ILE A 76 -11.78 -26.93 46.41
N ALA A 77 -12.51 -26.96 47.52
CA ALA A 77 -13.07 -28.17 48.10
C ALA A 77 -14.19 -28.82 47.26
N GLY A 78 -14.84 -28.06 46.37
CA GLY A 78 -15.89 -28.61 45.52
C GLY A 78 -16.62 -27.59 44.65
N LYS A 79 -17.84 -27.95 44.24
CA LYS A 79 -18.68 -27.11 43.38
C LYS A 79 -19.34 -25.98 44.18
N VAL A 80 -19.51 -24.82 43.55
CA VAL A 80 -20.14 -23.63 44.14
C VAL A 80 -21.52 -23.38 43.55
N LYS A 81 -22.41 -22.69 44.28
CA LYS A 81 -23.76 -22.33 43.83
C LYS A 81 -23.85 -20.88 43.38
N ARG A 82 -24.79 -20.56 42.47
CA ARG A 82 -24.99 -19.22 41.91
C ARG A 82 -25.16 -18.10 42.95
N PRO A 83 -25.91 -18.28 44.06
CA PRO A 83 -26.05 -17.24 45.08
C PRO A 83 -24.73 -16.87 45.77
N ALA A 84 -23.84 -17.84 45.98
CA ALA A 84 -22.53 -17.61 46.58
C ALA A 84 -21.64 -16.77 45.63
N VAL A 85 -21.61 -17.12 44.33
CA VAL A 85 -20.88 -16.36 43.32
C VAL A 85 -21.42 -14.93 43.19
N ARG A 86 -22.75 -14.75 43.14
CA ARG A 86 -23.41 -13.43 43.13
C ARG A 86 -23.06 -12.59 44.35
N SER A 87 -23.04 -13.20 45.53
CA SER A 87 -22.71 -12.54 46.79
C SER A 87 -21.28 -12.03 46.82
N VAL A 88 -20.31 -12.82 46.33
CA VAL A 88 -18.91 -12.39 46.18
C VAL A 88 -18.79 -11.32 45.10
N HIS A 89 -19.39 -11.54 43.92
CA HIS A 89 -19.38 -10.57 42.82
C HIS A 89 -19.93 -9.20 43.26
N GLY A 90 -21.06 -9.14 43.96
CA GLY A 90 -21.62 -7.87 44.45
C GLY A 90 -20.71 -7.17 45.47
N THR A 91 -19.98 -7.95 46.27
CA THR A 91 -18.97 -7.41 47.20
C THR A 91 -17.80 -6.79 46.45
N LEU A 92 -17.29 -7.49 45.43
CA LEU A 92 -16.19 -7.02 44.59
C LEU A 92 -16.58 -5.81 43.74
N GLN A 93 -17.84 -5.77 43.29
CA GLN A 93 -18.42 -4.62 42.61
C GLN A 93 -18.49 -3.40 43.53
N HIS A 94 -18.89 -3.57 44.81
CA HIS A 94 -18.90 -2.48 45.80
C HIS A 94 -17.48 -1.91 46.00
N VAL A 95 -16.51 -2.76 46.32
CA VAL A 95 -15.13 -2.28 46.57
C VAL A 95 -14.49 -1.66 45.32
N SER A 96 -14.92 -2.03 44.12
CA SER A 96 -14.47 -1.39 42.87
C SER A 96 -14.74 0.12 42.79
N PHE A 97 -15.42 0.74 43.76
CA PHE A 97 -15.43 2.20 43.89
C PHE A 97 -14.06 2.79 44.27
N VAL A 98 -13.38 2.15 45.23
CA VAL A 98 -11.99 2.49 45.63
C VAL A 98 -11.03 1.85 44.62
N TYR A 99 -11.27 0.59 44.27
CA TYR A 99 -10.49 -0.14 43.26
C TYR A 99 -11.09 0.07 41.85
N ARG A 100 -11.35 1.33 41.44
CA ARG A 100 -12.02 1.75 40.18
C ARG A 100 -11.55 0.98 38.95
N ASP A 101 -10.27 0.75 38.97
CA ASP A 101 -9.38 0.31 37.94
C ASP A 101 -9.26 -1.22 37.87
N ARG A 102 -9.96 -1.92 38.77
CA ARG A 102 -9.94 -3.38 38.92
C ARG A 102 -11.26 -4.03 38.50
N ARG A 103 -12.15 -3.24 37.88
CA ARG A 103 -13.42 -3.72 37.29
C ARG A 103 -13.19 -4.75 36.18
N SER A 104 -12.03 -4.75 35.54
CA SER A 104 -11.61 -5.73 34.53
C SER A 104 -11.44 -7.16 35.07
N PHE A 105 -11.48 -7.36 36.40
CA PHE A 105 -11.47 -8.67 37.09
C PHE A 105 -12.87 -9.18 37.46
N LEU A 106 -13.94 -8.42 37.18
CA LEU A 106 -15.34 -8.82 37.42
C LEU A 106 -16.00 -9.61 36.27
N PRO A 107 -15.63 -9.45 34.99
CA PRO A 107 -16.29 -10.13 33.87
C PRO A 107 -16.24 -11.66 33.96
N SER A 108 -15.16 -12.26 34.44
CA SER A 108 -15.05 -13.72 34.61
C SER A 108 -16.10 -14.27 35.58
N LEU A 109 -16.35 -13.57 36.69
CA LEU A 109 -17.41 -13.89 37.64
C LEU A 109 -18.79 -13.62 37.06
N THR A 110 -18.97 -12.56 36.28
CA THR A 110 -20.22 -12.29 35.58
C THR A 110 -20.57 -13.42 34.60
N ALA A 111 -19.57 -13.87 33.82
CA ALA A 111 -19.71 -14.99 32.89
C ALA A 111 -20.03 -16.29 33.64
N GLN A 112 -19.36 -16.56 34.77
CA GLN A 112 -19.68 -17.69 35.63
C GLN A 112 -21.14 -17.63 36.11
N ILE A 113 -21.62 -16.47 36.58
CA ILE A 113 -23.02 -16.28 37.05
C ILE A 113 -24.04 -16.54 35.93
N ALA A 114 -23.70 -16.18 34.69
CA ALA A 114 -24.54 -16.41 33.52
C ALA A 114 -24.59 -17.87 33.09
N HIS A 115 -23.54 -18.66 33.39
CA HIS A 115 -23.46 -20.08 33.03
C HIS A 115 -24.32 -21.00 33.91
N PHE A 116 -24.71 -20.56 35.11
CA PHE A 116 -25.58 -21.35 35.98
C PHE A 116 -27.01 -21.44 35.42
N PRO A 117 -27.59 -22.65 35.29
CA PRO A 117 -28.96 -22.82 34.80
C PRO A 117 -30.02 -22.36 35.83
N ASN A 118 -29.74 -22.50 37.12
CA ASN A 118 -30.59 -22.05 38.22
C ASN A 118 -29.76 -21.80 39.50
N ASP A 119 -30.40 -21.36 40.58
CA ASP A 119 -29.72 -21.02 41.84
C ASP A 119 -29.27 -22.23 42.68
N PHE A 120 -29.77 -23.44 42.37
CA PHE A 120 -29.56 -24.64 43.18
C PHE A 120 -28.48 -25.56 42.60
N ALA A 121 -28.32 -25.58 41.28
CA ALA A 121 -27.35 -26.40 40.57
C ALA A 121 -25.90 -25.97 40.89
N PRO A 122 -25.08 -26.83 41.51
CA PRO A 122 -23.71 -26.48 41.83
C PRO A 122 -22.80 -26.68 40.59
N HIS A 123 -21.87 -25.75 40.35
CA HIS A 123 -20.92 -25.81 39.23
C HIS A 123 -19.49 -25.58 39.71
N THR A 124 -18.54 -26.14 38.97
CA THR A 124 -17.11 -25.88 39.19
C THR A 124 -16.79 -24.45 38.75
N LEU A 125 -15.98 -23.75 39.53
CA LEU A 125 -15.49 -22.43 39.18
C LEU A 125 -14.54 -22.54 37.99
N THR A 126 -14.76 -21.74 36.94
CA THR A 126 -13.82 -21.66 35.81
C THR A 126 -12.45 -21.17 36.27
N SER A 127 -11.39 -21.60 35.60
CA SER A 127 -10.01 -21.18 35.92
C SER A 127 -9.84 -19.66 35.86
N ALA A 128 -10.49 -18.98 34.91
CA ALA A 128 -10.47 -17.53 34.80
C ALA A 128 -11.11 -16.84 36.02
N ALA A 129 -12.29 -17.29 36.45
CA ALA A 129 -12.95 -16.75 37.63
C ALA A 129 -12.18 -17.04 38.93
N ARG A 130 -11.52 -18.20 39.01
CA ARG A 130 -10.63 -18.56 40.12
C ARG A 130 -9.42 -17.64 40.19
N ASN A 131 -8.73 -17.44 39.08
CA ASN A 131 -7.53 -16.60 39.01
C ASN A 131 -7.85 -15.13 39.35
N ASP A 132 -8.98 -14.61 38.86
CA ASP A 132 -9.43 -13.26 39.21
C ASP A 132 -9.78 -13.14 40.71
N LEU A 133 -10.34 -14.18 41.34
CA LEU A 133 -10.61 -14.18 42.77
C LEU A 133 -9.33 -14.28 43.62
N LEU A 134 -8.36 -15.10 43.23
CA LEU A 134 -7.05 -15.16 43.87
C LEU A 134 -6.34 -13.80 43.80
N TRP A 135 -6.48 -13.12 42.66
CA TRP A 135 -5.97 -11.76 42.50
C TRP A 135 -6.69 -10.78 43.46
N TRP A 136 -8.01 -10.85 43.58
CA TRP A 136 -8.78 -10.02 44.52
C TRP A 136 -8.41 -10.30 45.98
N GLU A 137 -8.21 -11.56 46.35
CA GLU A 137 -7.74 -11.96 47.68
C GLU A 137 -6.40 -11.28 48.00
N ARG A 138 -5.42 -11.38 47.10
CA ARG A 138 -4.11 -10.72 47.24
C ARG A 138 -4.23 -9.21 47.39
N ILE A 139 -5.15 -8.58 46.68
CA ILE A 139 -5.29 -7.12 46.69
C ILE A 139 -6.02 -6.64 47.95
N LEU A 140 -7.02 -7.39 48.40
CA LEU A 140 -7.69 -7.13 49.66
C LEU A 140 -6.80 -7.45 50.86
N SER A 141 -5.75 -8.27 50.72
CA SER A 141 -4.77 -8.50 51.78
C SER A 141 -3.81 -7.33 52.00
N LEU A 142 -3.63 -6.45 51.00
CA LEU A 142 -2.82 -5.24 51.15
C LEU A 142 -3.56 -4.19 52.00
N PRO A 143 -2.96 -3.68 53.08
CA PRO A 143 -3.50 -2.54 53.83
C PRO A 143 -3.36 -1.24 53.02
N ASP A 144 -4.11 -0.20 53.42
CA ASP A 144 -3.97 1.19 52.98
C ASP A 144 -4.07 1.48 51.48
N VAL A 145 -4.69 0.58 50.71
CA VAL A 145 -5.03 0.88 49.31
C VAL A 145 -6.11 1.96 49.27
N SER A 146 -5.76 3.09 48.66
CA SER A 146 -6.62 4.26 48.55
C SER A 146 -6.73 4.74 47.11
N ARG A 147 -7.78 5.49 46.85
CA ARG A 147 -8.04 6.17 45.59
C ARG A 147 -7.91 7.67 45.81
N SER A 148 -7.11 8.33 44.97
CA SER A 148 -7.03 9.79 44.96
C SER A 148 -8.36 10.42 44.56
N LEU A 149 -8.70 11.50 45.25
CA LEU A 149 -9.80 12.43 44.97
C LEU A 149 -9.28 13.75 44.39
N LEU A 150 -7.97 13.85 44.10
CA LEU A 150 -7.43 15.00 43.38
C LEU A 150 -8.12 15.14 42.03
N ILE A 151 -8.47 16.38 41.71
CA ILE A 151 -9.04 16.74 40.42
C ILE A 151 -7.96 16.53 39.37
N ARG A 152 -8.34 15.84 38.28
CA ARG A 152 -7.43 15.61 37.17
C ARG A 152 -7.54 16.74 36.16
N THR A 153 -6.41 17.31 35.78
CA THR A 153 -6.34 18.26 34.67
C THR A 153 -6.43 17.49 33.36
N THR A 154 -7.28 17.92 32.43
CA THR A 154 -7.33 17.28 31.11
C THR A 154 -6.19 17.79 30.25
N ILE A 155 -5.41 16.86 29.69
CA ILE A 155 -4.27 17.16 28.80
C ILE A 155 -4.51 16.46 27.47
N ASP A 156 -4.34 17.20 26.39
CA ASP A 156 -4.35 16.68 25.03
C ASP A 156 -2.92 16.72 24.47
N PHE A 157 -2.36 15.54 24.19
CA PHE A 157 -1.05 15.39 23.57
C PHE A 157 -1.16 15.12 22.06
N ASP A 158 -2.33 15.37 21.47
CA ASP A 158 -2.61 15.06 20.07
C ASP A 158 -2.33 13.58 19.75
N ILE A 159 -2.90 12.70 20.57
CA ILE A 159 -2.69 11.25 20.46
C ILE A 159 -3.77 10.65 19.57
N TRP A 160 -3.34 9.92 18.54
CA TRP A 160 -4.20 9.18 17.63
C TRP A 160 -3.76 7.72 17.57
N VAL A 161 -4.72 6.81 17.64
CA VAL A 161 -4.46 5.37 17.59
C VAL A 161 -5.37 4.68 16.59
N ASP A 162 -4.83 3.68 15.93
CA ASP A 162 -5.59 2.85 14.99
C ASP A 162 -5.00 1.45 14.87
N ALA A 163 -5.81 0.50 14.39
CA ALA A 163 -5.33 -0.81 14.00
C ALA A 163 -6.03 -1.32 12.74
N SER A 164 -5.27 -1.95 11.86
CA SER A 164 -5.75 -2.62 10.66
C SER A 164 -5.40 -4.10 10.67
N THR A 165 -6.32 -4.93 10.16
CA THR A 165 -6.05 -6.36 9.96
C THR A 165 -5.00 -6.63 8.88
N ASP A 166 -4.80 -5.69 7.96
CA ASP A 166 -3.96 -5.88 6.78
C ASP A 166 -2.47 -5.69 7.10
N PHE A 167 -2.16 -4.85 8.08
CA PHE A 167 -0.79 -4.54 8.48
C PHE A 167 -0.60 -4.66 10.00
N GLY A 168 -1.20 -3.78 10.79
CA GLY A 168 -0.99 -3.79 12.22
C GLY A 168 -1.53 -2.60 12.98
N ILE A 169 -0.76 -2.14 13.96
CA ILE A 169 -1.11 -1.07 14.89
C ILE A 169 -0.32 0.18 14.52
N GLY A 170 -0.99 1.33 14.48
CA GLY A 170 -0.38 2.65 14.28
C GLY A 170 -0.73 3.58 15.42
N ILE A 171 0.25 4.38 15.86
CA ILE A 171 0.03 5.49 16.78
C ILE A 171 0.68 6.76 16.22
N LEU A 172 0.05 7.90 16.51
CA LEU A 172 0.59 9.24 16.30
C LEU A 172 0.53 9.97 17.65
N VAL A 173 1.61 10.59 18.06
CA VAL A 173 1.71 11.38 19.29
C VAL A 173 2.47 12.65 18.95
N ASP A 174 1.82 13.81 19.07
CA ASP A 174 2.45 15.12 18.86
C ASP A 174 3.17 15.21 17.50
N GLY A 175 2.46 14.82 16.44
CA GLY A 175 2.98 14.76 15.06
C GLY A 175 4.02 13.66 14.76
N SER A 176 4.44 12.89 15.77
CA SER A 176 5.41 11.80 15.62
C SER A 176 4.74 10.43 15.60
N TRP A 177 5.24 9.49 14.80
CA TRP A 177 4.55 8.21 14.53
C TRP A 177 5.32 6.99 15.01
N ALA A 178 4.61 5.92 15.35
CA ALA A 178 5.16 4.58 15.51
C ALA A 178 4.18 3.51 15.04
N ALA A 179 4.71 2.36 14.63
CA ALA A 179 3.92 1.26 14.10
C ALA A 179 4.45 -0.11 14.52
N TRP A 180 3.53 -1.03 14.76
CA TRP A 180 3.80 -2.43 15.05
C TRP A 180 3.06 -3.32 14.07
N ARG A 181 3.75 -4.31 13.52
CA ARG A 181 3.14 -5.28 12.61
C ARG A 181 2.46 -6.38 13.40
N LEU A 182 1.24 -6.75 13.01
CA LEU A 182 0.56 -7.94 13.54
C LEU A 182 1.15 -9.20 12.90
N LEU A 183 1.56 -10.16 13.74
CA LEU A 183 2.21 -11.40 13.32
C LEU A 183 1.18 -12.51 13.02
N PRO A 184 1.49 -13.49 12.14
CA PRO A 184 0.60 -14.62 11.88
C PRO A 184 0.16 -15.32 13.17
N GLY A 185 -1.15 -15.61 13.29
CA GLY A 185 -1.72 -16.21 14.49
C GLY A 185 -2.19 -15.22 15.56
N TRP A 186 -2.02 -13.90 15.37
CA TRP A 186 -2.52 -12.90 16.32
C TRP A 186 -4.03 -12.99 16.56
N LYS A 187 -4.81 -13.29 15.51
CA LYS A 187 -6.29 -13.36 15.53
C LYS A 187 -6.78 -14.74 16.00
N SER A 188 -6.40 -15.11 17.21
CA SER A 188 -6.80 -16.37 17.87
C SER A 188 -7.08 -16.14 19.36
N ASP A 189 -7.62 -17.15 20.05
CA ASP A 189 -7.83 -17.13 21.51
C ASP A 189 -8.64 -15.92 22.02
N GLY A 190 -9.62 -15.50 21.22
CA GLY A 190 -10.48 -14.35 21.53
C GLY A 190 -9.85 -12.99 21.21
N ARG A 191 -8.65 -12.92 20.63
CA ARG A 191 -8.11 -11.67 20.07
C ARG A 191 -8.82 -11.33 18.76
N ASP A 192 -9.44 -10.16 18.75
CA ASP A 192 -10.13 -9.57 17.60
C ASP A 192 -9.50 -8.21 17.24
N ILE A 193 -10.01 -7.51 16.22
CA ILE A 193 -9.50 -6.18 15.88
C ILE A 193 -9.59 -5.20 17.06
N GLY A 194 -10.63 -5.34 17.89
CA GLY A 194 -10.78 -4.55 19.11
C GLY A 194 -9.81 -4.94 20.23
N TRP A 195 -9.11 -6.07 20.14
CA TRP A 195 -7.91 -6.32 20.94
C TRP A 195 -6.73 -5.50 20.40
N ALA A 196 -6.48 -5.51 19.09
CA ALA A 196 -5.38 -4.75 18.49
C ALA A 196 -5.51 -3.24 18.75
N GLU A 197 -6.72 -2.68 18.63
CA GLU A 197 -6.99 -1.27 18.96
C GLU A 197 -6.84 -0.98 20.47
N SER A 198 -7.14 -1.96 21.32
CA SER A 198 -6.87 -1.86 22.78
C SER A 198 -5.36 -1.80 23.04
N ILE A 199 -4.58 -2.62 22.34
CA ILE A 199 -3.12 -2.58 22.41
C ILE A 199 -2.59 -1.25 21.86
N ALA A 200 -3.21 -0.67 20.84
CA ALA A 200 -2.84 0.66 20.34
C ALA A 200 -2.95 1.75 21.43
N ILE A 201 -4.04 1.74 22.21
CA ILE A 201 -4.21 2.62 23.39
C ILE A 201 -3.12 2.34 24.44
N GLU A 202 -2.82 1.07 24.71
CA GLU A 202 -1.77 0.68 25.66
C GLU A 202 -0.38 1.17 25.24
N LEU A 203 -0.02 1.04 23.96
CA LEU A 203 1.26 1.48 23.41
C LEU A 203 1.38 3.00 23.42
N ALA A 204 0.34 3.72 22.99
CA ALA A 204 0.32 5.17 23.05
C ALA A 204 0.53 5.70 24.47
N TYR A 205 -0.09 5.05 25.46
CA TYR A 205 0.12 5.40 26.86
C TYR A 205 1.55 5.12 27.34
N ARG A 206 2.16 3.99 26.94
CA ARG A 206 3.56 3.70 27.31
C ARG A 206 4.55 4.71 26.73
N VAL A 207 4.28 5.26 25.55
CA VAL A 207 5.10 6.35 24.96
C VAL A 207 5.04 7.62 25.81
N ILE A 208 3.87 7.99 26.30
CA ILE A 208 3.71 9.22 27.11
C ILE A 208 4.05 9.02 28.59
N CYS A 209 4.11 7.78 29.09
CA CYS A 209 4.52 7.46 30.46
C CYS A 209 5.92 7.97 30.83
N GLU A 210 6.78 8.24 29.85
CA GLU A 210 8.08 8.83 30.12
C GLU A 210 8.01 10.29 30.54
N ARG A 211 6.91 10.96 30.20
CA ARG A 211 6.70 12.36 30.57
C ARG A 211 6.37 12.44 32.06
N ASP A 212 6.89 13.46 32.74
CA ASP A 212 6.66 13.72 34.16
C ASP A 212 5.26 14.32 34.37
N ILE A 213 4.23 13.46 34.26
CA ILE A 213 2.82 13.83 34.35
C ILE A 213 2.22 13.18 35.60
N LEU A 214 1.58 14.00 36.42
CA LEU A 214 0.80 13.60 37.60
C LEU A 214 -0.60 14.19 37.51
N ASP A 215 -1.57 13.52 38.13
CA ASP A 215 -2.93 14.06 38.34
C ASP A 215 -3.62 14.55 37.05
N ALA A 216 -3.52 13.79 35.96
CA ALA A 216 -4.03 14.18 34.65
C ALA A 216 -4.99 13.17 34.03
N ASN A 217 -5.88 13.69 33.18
CA ASN A 217 -6.75 12.93 32.31
C ASN A 217 -6.32 13.13 30.86
N ILE A 218 -5.88 12.08 30.21
CA ILE A 218 -5.23 12.12 28.90
C ILE A 218 -6.26 11.79 27.82
N ILE A 219 -6.35 12.65 26.80
CA ILE A 219 -7.20 12.42 25.63
C ILE A 219 -6.49 11.50 24.63
N ILE A 220 -7.21 10.50 24.11
CA ILE A 220 -6.73 9.60 23.05
C ILE A 220 -7.82 9.46 22.00
N HIS A 221 -7.50 9.76 20.75
CA HIS A 221 -8.42 9.68 19.61
C HIS A 221 -8.37 8.28 18.98
N GLY A 222 -9.53 7.66 18.74
CA GLY A 222 -9.61 6.35 18.09
C GLY A 222 -10.99 6.04 17.51
N VAL A 223 -11.07 4.97 16.72
CA VAL A 223 -12.25 4.67 15.89
C VAL A 223 -13.21 3.65 16.51
N ASN A 224 -12.77 2.78 17.42
CA ASN A 224 -13.64 1.72 17.92
C ASN A 224 -14.41 2.10 19.19
N THR A 225 -15.69 2.41 19.00
CA THR A 225 -16.63 2.73 20.08
C THR A 225 -16.74 1.63 21.16
N THR A 226 -16.58 0.35 20.80
CA THR A 226 -16.61 -0.76 21.77
C THR A 226 -15.36 -0.79 22.65
N VAL A 227 -14.21 -0.40 22.11
CA VAL A 227 -12.95 -0.27 22.86
C VAL A 227 -13.03 0.96 23.75
N ILE A 228 -13.44 2.11 23.19
CA ILE A 228 -13.67 3.36 23.94
C ILE A 228 -14.60 3.12 25.13
N ASN A 229 -15.73 2.45 24.92
CA ASN A 229 -16.68 2.14 25.99
C ASN A 229 -16.09 1.17 27.03
N ALA A 230 -15.27 0.20 26.61
CA ALA A 230 -14.61 -0.71 27.54
C ALA A 230 -13.64 0.01 28.48
N TYR A 231 -12.84 0.95 27.95
CA TYR A 231 -11.93 1.79 28.75
C TYR A 231 -12.69 2.76 29.66
N LYS A 232 -13.76 3.40 29.17
CA LYS A 232 -14.65 4.24 30.01
C LYS A 232 -15.26 3.47 31.19
N GLN A 233 -15.64 2.21 30.96
CA GLN A 233 -16.20 1.34 32.01
C GLN A 233 -15.15 0.65 32.88
N GLY A 234 -13.89 0.63 32.45
CA GLY A 234 -12.78 -0.12 33.06
C GLY A 234 -12.90 -1.64 32.90
N ARG A 235 -13.68 -2.13 31.92
CA ARG A 235 -13.90 -3.57 31.66
C ARG A 235 -14.49 -3.83 30.26
N SER A 236 -14.25 -5.03 29.75
CA SER A 236 -14.80 -5.58 28.50
C SER A 236 -15.43 -6.96 28.74
N ARG A 237 -16.27 -7.42 27.80
CA ARG A 237 -16.68 -8.84 27.74
C ARG A 237 -15.56 -9.74 27.20
N ASN A 238 -14.63 -9.17 26.43
CA ASN A 238 -13.49 -9.86 25.85
C ASN A 238 -12.34 -9.96 26.87
N LEU A 239 -11.85 -11.18 27.14
CA LEU A 239 -10.78 -11.44 28.11
C LEU A 239 -9.45 -10.79 27.68
N ALA A 240 -9.05 -10.94 26.42
CA ALA A 240 -7.81 -10.38 25.90
C ALA A 240 -7.79 -8.84 26.00
N ARG A 241 -8.95 -8.21 25.77
CA ARG A 241 -9.12 -6.75 25.98
C ARG A 241 -9.02 -6.37 27.45
N ASN A 242 -9.58 -7.17 28.36
CA ASN A 242 -9.43 -6.94 29.80
C ASN A 242 -7.98 -7.02 30.26
N LEU A 243 -7.15 -7.91 29.69
CA LEU A 243 -5.72 -7.98 30.00
C LEU A 243 -4.99 -6.68 29.65
N SER A 244 -5.29 -6.09 28.49
CA SER A 244 -4.75 -4.78 28.11
C SER A 244 -5.19 -3.66 29.06
N ILE A 245 -6.49 -3.64 29.42
CA ILE A 245 -7.02 -2.70 30.43
C ILE A 245 -6.32 -2.90 31.78
N ARG A 246 -5.98 -4.13 32.18
CA ARG A 246 -5.27 -4.38 33.45
C ARG A 246 -3.86 -3.78 33.43
N ARG A 247 -3.07 -4.05 32.39
CA ARG A 247 -1.68 -3.57 32.25
C ARG A 247 -1.60 -2.05 32.20
N ILE A 248 -2.42 -1.41 31.36
CA ILE A 248 -2.42 0.06 31.26
C ILE A 248 -2.79 0.73 32.57
N THR A 249 -3.72 0.13 33.30
CA THR A 249 -4.23 0.68 34.54
C THR A 249 -3.22 0.56 35.69
N GLU A 250 -2.44 -0.52 35.73
CA GLU A 250 -1.33 -0.65 36.69
C GLU A 250 -0.29 0.45 36.52
N MET A 251 -0.09 0.94 35.31
CA MET A 251 0.79 2.05 35.01
C MET A 251 0.16 3.44 35.27
N LEU A 252 -1.17 3.57 35.23
CA LEU A 252 -1.90 4.83 35.48
C LEU A 252 -2.02 5.17 36.97
N ILE A 253 -2.20 4.16 37.83
CA ILE A 253 -2.51 4.34 39.27
C ILE A 253 -1.45 5.14 40.03
N PRO A 254 -0.14 4.83 39.94
CA PRO A 254 0.87 5.47 40.80
C PRO A 254 0.98 6.99 40.61
N ARG A 255 0.54 7.49 39.45
CA ARG A 255 0.59 8.89 39.04
C ARG A 255 -0.78 9.59 39.04
N ASN A 256 -1.80 8.89 39.55
CA ASN A 256 -3.21 9.33 39.53
C ASN A 256 -3.70 9.75 38.11
N LEU A 257 -3.32 8.98 37.10
CA LEU A 257 -3.68 9.28 35.72
C LEU A 257 -4.99 8.59 35.30
N SER A 258 -5.66 9.12 34.28
CA SER A 258 -6.68 8.39 33.51
C SER A 258 -6.60 8.69 32.03
N ILE A 259 -7.25 7.83 31.26
CA ILE A 259 -7.42 8.00 29.82
C ILE A 259 -8.88 8.23 29.51
N SER A 260 -9.14 9.20 28.65
CA SER A 260 -10.45 9.51 28.09
C SER A 260 -10.43 9.28 26.58
N PRO A 261 -10.82 8.08 26.11
CA PRO A 261 -10.85 7.80 24.69
C PRO A 261 -11.97 8.59 24.02
N HIS A 262 -11.63 9.31 22.95
CA HIS A 262 -12.50 10.12 22.13
C HIS A 262 -12.74 9.41 20.79
N TYR A 263 -14.00 9.31 20.40
CA TYR A 263 -14.37 8.69 19.13
C TYR A 263 -14.09 9.67 17.99
N VAL A 264 -13.44 9.18 16.94
CA VAL A 264 -13.27 9.90 15.68
C VAL A 264 -13.68 8.98 14.52
N HIS A 265 -14.20 9.56 13.44
CA HIS A 265 -14.54 8.82 12.23
C HIS A 265 -13.26 8.34 11.52
N THR A 266 -13.32 7.17 10.86
CA THR A 266 -12.14 6.56 10.21
C THR A 266 -11.46 7.48 9.22
N ASP A 267 -12.23 8.19 8.37
CA ASP A 267 -11.69 9.12 7.36
C ASP A 267 -10.97 10.33 7.96
N SER A 268 -11.14 10.58 9.27
CA SER A 268 -10.50 11.67 10.00
C SER A 268 -9.47 11.17 11.01
N ASN A 269 -9.19 9.86 11.07
CA ASN A 269 -8.22 9.30 11.98
C ASN A 269 -6.80 9.42 11.41
N LEU A 270 -5.98 10.28 12.01
CA LEU A 270 -4.60 10.52 11.57
C LEU A 270 -3.69 9.28 11.71
N ALA A 271 -4.08 8.28 12.53
CA ALA A 271 -3.33 7.04 12.68
C ALA A 271 -3.70 5.94 11.66
N ASP A 272 -4.77 6.10 10.86
CA ASP A 272 -5.21 5.09 9.87
C ASP A 272 -4.14 4.80 8.79
N PRO A 273 -3.47 5.80 8.18
CA PRO A 273 -2.39 5.52 7.24
C PRO A 273 -1.26 4.69 7.87
N ILE A 274 -0.88 5.01 9.12
CA ILE A 274 0.21 4.36 9.84
C ILE A 274 -0.14 2.91 10.16
N SER A 275 -1.38 2.64 10.61
CA SER A 275 -1.86 1.28 10.92
C SER A 275 -1.95 0.38 9.68
N ARG A 276 -1.99 0.97 8.48
CA ARG A 276 -1.97 0.29 7.17
C ARG A 276 -0.58 0.18 6.54
N GLY A 277 0.46 0.68 7.21
CA GLY A 277 1.83 0.62 6.70
C GLY A 277 2.27 1.80 5.83
N ASN A 278 1.42 2.83 5.70
CA ASN A 278 1.78 4.09 5.04
C ASN A 278 2.36 5.06 6.09
N PHE A 279 3.68 5.01 6.25
CA PHE A 279 4.37 5.73 7.31
C PHE A 279 4.73 7.16 6.94
N GLY A 280 4.82 8.01 7.96
CA GLY A 280 5.39 9.34 7.83
C GLY A 280 6.91 9.32 7.62
N PRO A 281 7.54 10.49 7.47
CA PRO A 281 8.99 10.59 7.30
C PRO A 281 9.74 9.97 8.49
N PRO A 282 10.89 9.30 8.28
CA PRO A 282 11.67 8.67 9.35
C PRO A 282 12.09 9.65 10.47
N SER A 283 12.30 10.92 10.15
CA SER A 283 12.66 11.97 11.13
C SER A 283 11.57 12.25 12.16
N LEU A 284 10.32 11.86 11.89
CA LEU A 284 9.19 11.98 12.81
C LEU A 284 8.84 10.66 13.49
N ARG A 285 9.71 9.65 13.40
CA ARG A 285 9.48 8.37 14.07
C ARG A 285 9.73 8.51 15.57
N LEU A 286 8.78 8.06 16.39
CA LEU A 286 8.92 8.01 17.84
C LEU A 286 10.04 7.02 18.22
N ASN A 287 10.90 7.45 19.14
CA ASN A 287 11.78 6.54 19.86
C ASN A 287 10.92 5.74 20.84
N ILE A 288 10.98 4.41 20.80
CA ILE A 288 10.20 3.53 21.68
C ILE A 288 11.04 3.21 22.92
N PRO A 289 10.69 3.75 24.09
CA PRO A 289 11.56 3.69 25.26
C PRO A 289 11.36 2.44 26.11
N PHE A 290 10.50 1.54 25.68
CA PHE A 290 10.10 0.36 26.45
C PHE A 290 10.25 -0.90 25.61
N GLN A 291 10.47 -2.01 26.29
CA GLN A 291 10.34 -3.32 25.68
C GLN A 291 8.87 -3.77 25.73
N LEU A 292 8.45 -4.50 24.69
CA LEU A 292 7.14 -5.14 24.68
C LEU A 292 7.10 -6.25 25.75
N ASP A 293 5.99 -6.34 26.47
CA ASP A 293 5.77 -7.41 27.43
C ASP A 293 5.81 -8.77 26.72
N ALA A 294 6.33 -9.81 27.40
CA ALA A 294 6.47 -11.15 26.84
C ALA A 294 5.17 -11.74 26.26
N GLU A 295 4.01 -11.31 26.77
CA GLU A 295 2.68 -11.71 26.28
C GLU A 295 2.32 -11.10 24.91
N LEU A 296 2.94 -9.98 24.52
CA LEU A 296 2.66 -9.26 23.28
C LEU A 296 3.64 -9.63 22.16
N ILE A 297 4.88 -9.97 22.50
CA ILE A 297 5.96 -10.34 21.56
C ILE A 297 5.53 -11.38 20.51
N PRO A 298 4.76 -12.45 20.84
CA PRO A 298 4.35 -13.43 19.85
C PRO A 298 3.38 -12.90 18.79
N PHE A 299 2.75 -11.75 19.05
CA PHE A 299 1.62 -11.25 18.25
C PHE A 299 1.90 -9.92 17.56
N ILE A 300 2.82 -9.12 18.09
CA ILE A 300 3.22 -7.85 17.50
C ILE A 300 4.74 -7.69 17.51
N VAL A 301 5.27 -7.09 16.45
CA VAL A 301 6.68 -6.71 16.35
C VAL A 301 6.80 -5.25 15.98
N GLU A 302 7.69 -4.52 16.64
CA GLU A 302 7.98 -3.14 16.25
C GLU A 302 8.57 -3.13 14.84
N CYS A 303 8.05 -2.25 13.98
CA CYS A 303 8.50 -2.19 12.60
C CYS A 303 9.79 -1.36 12.48
N THR A 304 10.94 -1.85 12.97
CA THR A 304 12.19 -1.06 12.93
C THR A 304 12.76 -0.91 11.51
N GLU A 305 13.38 0.24 11.22
CA GLU A 305 13.96 0.53 9.90
C GLU A 305 15.21 -0.31 9.65
N GLU A 306 15.93 -0.67 10.71
CA GLU A 306 17.14 -1.52 10.64
C GLU A 306 16.83 -2.96 10.16
N GLN A 307 15.57 -3.42 10.26
CA GLN A 307 15.15 -4.71 9.70
C GLN A 307 14.80 -4.66 8.21
N ARG A 308 14.57 -3.46 7.65
CA ARG A 308 14.23 -3.26 6.23
C ARG A 308 15.46 -2.97 5.39
N MET A 309 16.51 -2.41 5.98
CA MET A 309 17.70 -1.96 5.28
C MET A 309 18.94 -2.03 6.19
N PRO A 310 19.97 -2.82 5.84
CA PRO A 310 20.07 -3.65 4.65
C PRO A 310 19.18 -4.91 4.73
N ALA A 311 18.41 -5.18 3.67
CA ALA A 311 17.57 -6.36 3.58
C ALA A 311 18.46 -7.62 3.50
N SER A 312 18.23 -8.56 4.41
CA SER A 312 18.96 -9.84 4.41
C SER A 312 18.62 -10.67 3.17
N GLU A 313 19.55 -11.54 2.76
CA GLU A 313 19.32 -12.44 1.63
C GLU A 313 18.07 -13.30 1.80
N SER A 314 17.82 -13.80 3.02
CA SER A 314 16.63 -14.58 3.36
C SER A 314 15.35 -13.76 3.22
N LEU A 315 15.35 -12.50 3.66
CA LEU A 315 14.20 -11.61 3.52
C LEU A 315 13.87 -11.35 2.05
N LEU A 316 14.89 -11.05 1.23
CA LEU A 316 14.75 -10.87 -0.21
C LEU A 316 14.21 -12.15 -0.87
N SER A 317 14.69 -13.32 -0.45
CA SER A 317 14.28 -14.62 -0.97
C SER A 317 12.83 -14.95 -0.60
N ILE A 318 12.44 -14.73 0.65
CA ILE A 318 11.05 -14.90 1.13
C ILE A 318 10.11 -13.95 0.39
N PHE A 319 10.54 -12.70 0.19
CA PHE A 319 9.76 -11.72 -0.56
C PHE A 319 9.49 -12.21 -1.99
N ILE A 320 10.53 -12.56 -2.77
CA ILE A 320 10.31 -12.99 -4.15
C ILE A 320 9.60 -14.35 -4.26
N SER A 321 9.77 -15.25 -3.28
CA SER A 321 9.05 -16.53 -3.29
C SER A 321 7.57 -16.32 -2.97
N SER A 322 7.25 -15.52 -1.96
CA SER A 322 5.88 -15.32 -1.49
C SER A 322 5.03 -14.53 -2.48
N TYR A 323 5.61 -13.49 -3.10
CA TYR A 323 4.89 -12.60 -4.02
C TYR A 323 5.15 -12.91 -5.48
N GLY A 324 6.23 -13.64 -5.78
CA GLY A 324 6.63 -13.96 -7.15
C GLY A 324 6.11 -15.30 -7.65
N ALA A 325 6.36 -16.37 -6.90
CA ALA A 325 6.13 -17.74 -7.35
C ALA A 325 4.66 -17.99 -7.66
N GLY A 326 4.32 -18.44 -8.87
CA GLY A 326 2.94 -18.71 -9.29
C GLY A 326 2.09 -17.48 -9.61
N HIS A 327 2.55 -16.27 -9.29
CA HIS A 327 1.71 -15.06 -9.34
C HIS A 327 2.09 -14.09 -10.45
N VAL A 328 3.38 -13.93 -10.76
CA VAL A 328 3.85 -12.92 -11.73
C VAL A 328 4.90 -13.47 -12.68
N ALA A 329 5.11 -12.76 -13.79
CA ALA A 329 6.17 -13.07 -14.76
C ALA A 329 7.56 -12.95 -14.12
N SER A 330 8.51 -13.78 -14.56
CA SER A 330 9.91 -13.73 -14.12
C SER A 330 10.52 -12.32 -14.23
N GLY A 331 10.23 -11.60 -15.34
CA GLY A 331 10.71 -10.23 -15.54
C GLY A 331 10.18 -9.21 -14.51
N THR A 332 9.01 -9.45 -13.93
CA THR A 332 8.45 -8.60 -12.85
C THR A 332 9.31 -8.73 -11.59
N VAL A 333 9.67 -9.96 -11.22
CA VAL A 333 10.52 -10.23 -10.06
C VAL A 333 11.91 -9.63 -10.22
N SER A 334 12.50 -9.75 -11.42
CA SER A 334 13.78 -9.09 -11.73
C SER A 334 13.69 -7.57 -11.58
N THR A 335 12.55 -6.98 -11.97
CA THR A 335 12.29 -5.54 -11.84
C THR A 335 12.18 -5.12 -10.38
N TRP A 336 11.49 -5.91 -9.55
CA TRP A 336 11.40 -5.66 -8.10
C TRP A 336 12.77 -5.70 -7.44
N LEU A 337 13.57 -6.73 -7.73
CA LEU A 337 14.93 -6.84 -7.18
C LEU A 337 15.83 -5.69 -7.61
N ALA A 338 15.74 -5.27 -8.88
CA ALA A 338 16.48 -4.10 -9.36
C ALA A 338 16.06 -2.81 -8.63
N GLY A 339 14.76 -2.63 -8.39
CA GLY A 339 14.25 -1.49 -7.61
C GLY A 339 14.73 -1.51 -6.15
N LEU A 340 14.67 -2.68 -5.50
CA LEU A 340 15.18 -2.86 -4.14
C LEU A 340 16.69 -2.62 -4.06
N GLN A 341 17.46 -3.13 -5.01
CA GLN A 341 18.91 -2.92 -5.06
C GLN A 341 19.26 -1.45 -5.28
N LEU A 342 18.55 -0.75 -6.16
CA LEU A 342 18.70 0.70 -6.35
C LEU A 342 18.37 1.46 -5.05
N TRP A 343 17.30 1.07 -4.35
CA TRP A 343 16.94 1.68 -3.07
C TRP A 343 18.04 1.52 -2.01
N HIS A 344 18.69 0.35 -1.94
CA HIS A 344 19.84 0.14 -1.06
C HIS A 344 21.01 1.04 -1.42
N ALA A 345 21.32 1.16 -2.72
CA ALA A 345 22.40 2.01 -3.21
C ALA A 345 22.17 3.49 -2.90
N VAL A 346 20.95 4.00 -3.11
CA VAL A 346 20.57 5.39 -2.80
C VAL A 346 20.75 5.71 -1.31
N ASN A 347 20.53 4.74 -0.44
CA ASN A 347 20.62 4.90 1.01
C ASN A 347 21.96 4.46 1.61
N ASN A 348 23.00 4.23 0.79
CA ASN A 348 24.31 3.75 1.24
C ASN A 348 24.24 2.44 2.08
N ALA A 349 23.24 1.60 1.84
CA ALA A 349 23.08 0.33 2.53
C ALA A 349 23.70 -0.82 1.71
N PRO A 350 24.36 -1.80 2.35
CA PRO A 350 24.92 -2.94 1.64
C PRO A 350 23.82 -3.81 1.03
N TRP A 351 24.06 -4.31 -0.18
CA TRP A 351 23.17 -5.28 -0.83
C TRP A 351 23.63 -6.71 -0.50
N HIS A 352 22.80 -7.48 0.17
CA HIS A 352 23.13 -8.85 0.60
C HIS A 352 22.59 -9.96 -0.33
N GLY A 353 22.18 -9.63 -1.56
CA GLY A 353 21.74 -10.66 -2.51
C GLY A 353 22.90 -11.57 -2.96
N ALA A 354 22.79 -12.88 -2.74
CA ALA A 354 23.82 -13.86 -3.10
C ALA A 354 23.20 -15.15 -3.71
N SER A 355 23.72 -16.32 -3.33
CA SER A 355 23.39 -17.61 -3.96
C SER A 355 21.97 -18.11 -3.67
N LEU A 356 21.43 -17.87 -2.47
CA LEU A 356 20.07 -18.26 -2.08
C LEU A 356 19.06 -17.44 -2.87
N LEU A 357 19.27 -16.12 -2.97
CA LEU A 357 18.39 -15.24 -3.75
C LEU A 357 18.40 -15.62 -5.24
N SER A 358 19.58 -15.94 -5.78
CA SER A 358 19.73 -16.41 -7.16
C SER A 358 18.98 -17.73 -7.42
N ARG A 359 19.14 -18.72 -6.52
CA ARG A 359 18.41 -20.00 -6.62
C ARG A 359 16.91 -19.81 -6.50
N THR A 360 16.47 -18.96 -5.58
CA THR A 360 15.06 -18.65 -5.37
C THR A 360 14.47 -17.97 -6.60
N SER A 361 15.18 -17.00 -7.20
CA SER A 361 14.76 -16.34 -8.45
C SER A 361 14.59 -17.34 -9.60
N LYS A 362 15.48 -18.34 -9.71
CA LYS A 362 15.33 -19.44 -10.69
C LYS A 362 14.10 -20.29 -10.40
N GLY A 363 13.85 -20.63 -9.13
CA GLY A 363 12.65 -21.36 -8.70
C GLY A 363 11.36 -20.60 -9.04
N VAL A 364 11.30 -19.32 -8.69
CA VAL A 364 10.19 -18.42 -9.01
C VAL A 364 9.96 -18.34 -10.52
N SER A 365 11.03 -18.25 -11.32
CA SER A 365 10.93 -18.21 -12.77
C SER A 365 10.35 -19.50 -13.37
N LYS A 366 10.67 -20.66 -12.80
CA LYS A 366 10.08 -21.94 -13.20
C LYS A 366 8.61 -22.06 -12.81
N LEU A 367 8.21 -21.40 -11.73
CA LEU A 367 6.83 -21.35 -11.24
C LEU A 367 6.05 -20.16 -11.82
N ALA A 368 6.61 -19.40 -12.76
CA ALA A 368 5.88 -18.29 -13.37
C ALA A 368 4.58 -18.81 -14.01
N PRO A 369 3.45 -18.09 -13.86
CA PRO A 369 2.16 -18.60 -14.31
C PRO A 369 2.17 -18.81 -15.83
N PRO A 370 1.48 -19.84 -16.36
CA PRO A 370 1.43 -20.10 -17.80
C PRO A 370 0.95 -18.88 -18.61
N SER A 371 0.04 -18.08 -18.04
CA SER A 371 -0.44 -16.83 -18.64
C SER A 371 0.63 -15.75 -18.82
N SER A 372 1.77 -15.86 -18.13
CA SER A 372 2.91 -14.95 -18.31
C SER A 372 3.72 -15.25 -19.56
N TRP A 373 3.61 -16.46 -20.12
CA TRP A 373 4.23 -16.82 -21.38
C TRP A 373 3.44 -16.20 -22.53
N ARG A 374 4.12 -15.35 -23.30
CA ARG A 374 3.56 -14.78 -24.52
C ARG A 374 4.18 -15.50 -25.71
N LEU A 375 3.34 -15.97 -26.62
CA LEU A 375 3.81 -16.44 -27.91
C LEU A 375 4.63 -15.32 -28.60
N PRO A 376 5.65 -15.67 -29.39
CA PRO A 376 6.35 -14.71 -30.23
C PRO A 376 5.34 -13.91 -31.06
N ARG A 377 5.48 -12.58 -31.06
CA ARG A 377 4.59 -11.70 -31.85
C ARG A 377 4.75 -11.98 -33.33
N ASP A 378 3.63 -11.97 -34.05
CA ASP A 378 3.60 -12.15 -35.50
C ASP A 378 4.25 -10.98 -36.26
N PRO A 379 4.95 -11.26 -37.38
CA PRO A 379 5.51 -10.25 -38.26
C PRO A 379 4.45 -9.63 -39.17
N VAL A 380 4.58 -8.33 -39.47
CA VAL A 380 3.94 -7.73 -40.65
C VAL A 380 4.69 -8.26 -41.88
N THR A 381 4.06 -9.09 -42.70
CA THR A 381 4.71 -9.70 -43.88
C THR A 381 4.73 -8.75 -45.08
N PHE A 382 5.50 -9.09 -46.11
CA PHE A 382 5.46 -8.34 -47.38
C PHE A 382 4.05 -8.28 -47.98
N ASN A 383 3.27 -9.37 -47.88
CA ASN A 383 1.89 -9.40 -48.35
C ASN A 383 1.00 -8.37 -47.61
N HIS A 384 1.17 -8.21 -46.29
CA HIS A 384 0.46 -7.17 -45.54
C HIS A 384 0.78 -5.77 -46.07
N MET A 385 2.04 -5.51 -46.45
CA MET A 385 2.47 -4.23 -47.02
C MET A 385 1.88 -4.00 -48.42
N VAL A 386 1.81 -5.03 -49.26
CA VAL A 386 1.21 -4.95 -50.60
C VAL A 386 -0.29 -4.67 -50.51
N VAL A 387 -1.01 -5.40 -49.64
CA VAL A 387 -2.44 -5.16 -49.38
C VAL A 387 -2.67 -3.75 -48.85
N LEU A 388 -1.82 -3.29 -47.92
CA LEU A 388 -1.90 -1.94 -47.37
C LEU A 388 -1.72 -0.89 -48.47
N ARG A 389 -0.73 -1.04 -49.35
CA ARG A 389 -0.51 -0.13 -50.48
C ARG A 389 -1.71 -0.06 -51.42
N ALA A 390 -2.29 -1.22 -51.75
CA ALA A 390 -3.39 -1.31 -52.71
C ALA A 390 -4.67 -0.63 -52.20
N ALA A 391 -4.88 -0.62 -50.88
CA ALA A 391 -6.08 -0.06 -50.26
C ALA A 391 -5.98 1.44 -49.90
N LEU A 392 -4.76 1.98 -49.77
CA LEU A 392 -4.55 3.38 -49.41
C LEU A 392 -4.63 4.30 -50.64
N ASP A 393 -5.33 5.43 -50.51
CA ASP A 393 -5.31 6.48 -51.52
C ASP A 393 -4.06 7.35 -51.34
N LEU A 394 -3.04 7.13 -52.17
CA LEU A 394 -1.77 7.86 -52.06
C LEU A 394 -1.86 9.33 -52.50
N SER A 395 -2.99 9.78 -53.06
CA SER A 395 -3.26 11.20 -53.28
C SER A 395 -3.83 11.89 -52.02
N ASN A 396 -4.41 11.10 -51.11
CA ASN A 396 -4.90 11.58 -49.85
C ASN A 396 -3.74 11.85 -48.88
N SER A 397 -3.71 13.06 -48.34
CA SER A 397 -2.68 13.58 -47.45
C SER A 397 -2.40 12.70 -46.21
N ARG A 398 -3.44 12.09 -45.61
CA ARG A 398 -3.31 11.20 -44.45
C ARG A 398 -2.84 9.81 -44.86
N ASP A 399 -3.41 9.24 -45.91
CA ASP A 399 -3.10 7.88 -46.34
C ASP A 399 -1.65 7.78 -46.88
N ILE A 400 -1.12 8.81 -47.57
CA ILE A 400 0.30 8.82 -47.95
C ILE A 400 1.24 8.94 -46.75
N ALA A 401 0.84 9.66 -45.69
CA ALA A 401 1.63 9.74 -44.45
C ALA A 401 1.66 8.39 -43.73
N ILE A 402 0.54 7.67 -43.70
CA ILE A 402 0.45 6.30 -43.17
C ILE A 402 1.31 5.35 -44.00
N TRP A 403 1.24 5.43 -45.33
CA TRP A 403 2.05 4.60 -46.21
C TRP A 403 3.55 4.81 -46.00
N ALA A 404 3.98 6.07 -45.97
CA ALA A 404 5.38 6.40 -45.70
C ALA A 404 5.84 5.91 -44.32
N ALA A 405 5.02 6.10 -43.28
CA ALA A 405 5.34 5.61 -41.93
C ALA A 405 5.43 4.08 -41.88
N ALA A 406 4.54 3.37 -42.59
CA ALA A 406 4.55 1.91 -42.68
C ALA A 406 5.82 1.40 -43.36
N CYS A 407 6.20 2.00 -44.50
CA CYS A 407 7.45 1.67 -45.20
C CYS A 407 8.68 1.91 -44.31
N THR A 408 8.76 3.05 -43.63
CA THR A 408 9.86 3.37 -42.70
C THR A 408 9.90 2.44 -41.49
N ALA A 409 8.74 2.08 -40.92
CA ALA A 409 8.66 1.12 -39.83
C ALA A 409 9.17 -0.27 -40.25
N TRP A 410 8.80 -0.68 -41.45
CA TRP A 410 9.08 -2.01 -41.99
C TRP A 410 10.48 -2.10 -42.61
N ARG A 411 10.75 -1.42 -43.72
CA ARG A 411 12.04 -1.47 -44.44
C ARG A 411 13.22 -1.08 -43.57
N ASP A 412 13.05 -0.02 -42.77
CA ASP A 412 14.17 0.54 -42.03
C ASP A 412 14.31 -0.10 -40.63
N CYS A 413 13.47 -1.10 -40.32
CA CYS A 413 13.44 -1.81 -39.04
C CYS A 413 13.31 -0.86 -37.83
N THR A 414 12.49 0.19 -37.94
CA THR A 414 12.38 1.23 -36.92
C THR A 414 11.31 0.90 -35.87
N ARG A 415 11.40 1.47 -34.66
CA ARG A 415 10.27 1.37 -33.72
C ARG A 415 9.27 2.47 -34.06
N LEU A 416 7.97 2.18 -33.98
CA LEU A 416 6.94 3.20 -34.25
C LEU A 416 7.10 4.44 -33.36
N GLY A 417 7.38 4.28 -32.06
CA GLY A 417 7.60 5.42 -31.17
C GLY A 417 8.86 6.25 -31.45
N GLU A 418 9.72 5.85 -32.40
CA GLU A 418 10.83 6.70 -32.88
C GLU A 418 10.39 7.65 -34.00
N ILE A 419 9.26 7.36 -34.66
CA ILE A 419 8.78 8.07 -35.85
C ILE A 419 7.35 8.64 -35.71
N LEU A 420 6.54 8.10 -34.80
CA LEU A 420 5.18 8.50 -34.48
C LEU A 420 5.06 8.88 -33.01
N ILE A 421 3.96 9.55 -32.66
CA ILE A 421 3.66 10.00 -31.29
C ILE A 421 2.49 9.22 -30.70
N ASP A 422 2.41 9.14 -29.37
CA ASP A 422 1.29 8.46 -28.70
C ASP A 422 0.01 9.30 -28.74
N SER A 423 0.12 10.61 -28.52
CA SER A 423 -1.00 11.55 -28.64
C SER A 423 -0.51 12.96 -29.03
N PRO A 424 -1.37 13.82 -29.62
CA PRO A 424 -0.99 15.19 -29.96
C PRO A 424 -0.45 16.00 -28.77
N SER A 425 -0.98 15.78 -27.56
CA SER A 425 -0.54 16.47 -26.34
C SER A 425 0.84 16.04 -25.82
N THR A 426 1.39 14.93 -26.32
CA THR A 426 2.70 14.40 -25.92
C THR A 426 3.82 14.78 -26.89
N PHE A 427 3.52 15.53 -27.95
CA PHE A 427 4.53 15.95 -28.91
C PHE A 427 5.56 16.87 -28.25
N ASP A 428 6.82 16.57 -28.53
CA ASP A 428 8.00 17.26 -28.01
C ASP A 428 9.10 17.11 -29.06
N SER A 429 9.54 18.22 -29.66
CA SER A 429 10.55 18.22 -30.73
C SER A 429 11.94 17.78 -30.26
N SER A 430 12.20 17.75 -28.94
CA SER A 430 13.44 17.19 -28.38
C SER A 430 13.42 15.65 -28.33
N ARG A 431 12.24 15.04 -28.42
CA ARG A 431 12.04 13.58 -28.35
C ARG A 431 11.49 12.96 -29.62
N HIS A 432 10.78 13.74 -30.43
CA HIS A 432 10.09 13.26 -31.62
C HIS A 432 10.66 13.89 -32.88
N VAL A 433 10.82 13.08 -33.91
CA VAL A 433 11.37 13.55 -35.19
C VAL A 433 10.43 14.53 -35.88
N THR A 434 10.97 15.67 -36.28
CA THR A 434 10.22 16.73 -36.97
C THR A 434 10.51 16.75 -38.46
N ARG A 435 9.68 17.46 -39.23
CA ARG A 435 9.89 17.68 -40.67
C ARG A 435 11.16 18.47 -40.95
N GLY A 436 11.57 19.36 -40.06
CA GLY A 436 12.83 20.10 -40.14
C GLY A 436 14.08 19.31 -39.72
N CYS A 437 13.96 18.01 -39.40
CA CYS A 437 15.11 17.23 -38.97
C CYS A 437 16.19 17.13 -40.07
N PRO A 438 17.48 17.02 -39.71
CA PRO A 438 18.56 16.81 -40.67
C PRO A 438 18.28 15.60 -41.58
N LYS A 439 18.42 15.82 -42.89
CA LYS A 439 18.23 14.80 -43.94
C LYS A 439 19.41 14.77 -44.89
N VAL A 440 19.79 13.57 -45.33
CA VAL A 440 20.82 13.35 -46.34
C VAL A 440 20.25 12.46 -47.42
N ARG A 441 20.41 12.88 -48.67
CA ARG A 441 20.02 12.12 -49.87
C ARG A 441 21.26 11.81 -50.68
N GLY A 442 21.29 10.68 -51.35
CA GLY A 442 22.38 10.31 -52.23
C GLY A 442 22.11 9.02 -52.98
N ALA A 443 23.11 8.57 -53.73
CA ALA A 443 23.13 7.25 -54.35
C ALA A 443 24.34 6.47 -53.82
N ALA A 444 24.13 5.20 -53.52
CA ALA A 444 25.20 4.27 -53.22
C ALA A 444 26.00 3.94 -54.50
N SER A 445 27.15 3.28 -54.34
CA SER A 445 28.02 2.89 -55.47
C SER A 445 27.32 1.97 -56.48
N ASN A 446 26.34 1.19 -56.02
CA ASN A 446 25.48 0.35 -56.86
C ASN A 446 24.27 1.10 -57.46
N LYS A 447 24.26 2.44 -57.39
CA LYS A 447 23.24 3.37 -57.93
C LYS A 447 21.88 3.34 -57.24
N HIS A 448 21.69 2.53 -56.20
CA HIS A 448 20.49 2.62 -55.37
C HIS A 448 20.47 3.94 -54.62
N LYS A 449 19.36 4.69 -54.71
CA LYS A 449 19.19 5.90 -53.91
C LYS A 449 19.02 5.54 -52.44
N PHE A 450 19.43 6.47 -51.58
CA PHE A 450 19.14 6.40 -50.17
C PHE A 450 18.64 7.74 -49.64
N LEU A 451 17.81 7.67 -48.61
CA LEU A 451 17.37 8.82 -47.82
C LEU A 451 17.64 8.50 -46.35
N ARG A 452 18.35 9.40 -45.67
CA ARG A 452 18.64 9.30 -44.24
C ARG A 452 18.06 10.48 -43.51
N PHE A 453 17.47 10.25 -42.35
CA PHE A 453 17.00 11.33 -41.48
C PHE A 453 17.34 11.05 -40.03
N ARG A 454 17.59 12.11 -39.26
CA ARG A 454 18.01 12.00 -37.86
C ARG A 454 16.82 12.04 -36.92
N VAL A 455 16.70 11.03 -36.06
CA VAL A 455 15.76 11.03 -34.93
C VAL A 455 16.45 11.60 -33.69
N PRO A 456 15.80 12.49 -32.92
CA PRO A 456 16.43 13.15 -31.78
C PRO A 456 16.52 12.24 -30.54
N TRP A 457 15.71 11.18 -30.48
CA TRP A 457 15.67 10.27 -29.34
C TRP A 457 15.55 8.81 -29.76
N THR A 458 16.28 7.94 -29.06
CA THR A 458 16.06 6.48 -29.12
C THR A 458 16.12 5.87 -27.73
N LYS A 459 15.59 4.65 -27.56
CA LYS A 459 15.59 3.96 -26.25
C LYS A 459 16.99 3.82 -25.66
N THR A 460 17.99 3.55 -26.51
CA THR A 460 19.37 3.23 -26.12
C THR A 460 20.30 4.44 -26.13
N GLN A 461 20.20 5.33 -27.14
CA GLN A 461 21.06 6.51 -27.25
C GLN A 461 20.49 7.75 -26.55
N LYS A 462 19.23 7.70 -26.09
CA LYS A 462 18.55 8.84 -25.44
C LYS A 462 18.66 10.09 -26.32
N SER A 463 19.03 11.23 -25.76
CA SER A 463 19.13 12.52 -26.46
C SER A 463 20.27 12.61 -27.46
N ALA A 464 21.18 11.63 -27.51
CA ALA A 464 22.19 11.57 -28.57
C ALA A 464 21.57 11.24 -29.94
N GLY A 465 20.32 10.74 -29.98
CA GLY A 465 19.60 10.44 -31.22
C GLY A 465 20.27 9.35 -32.07
N ASP A 466 19.78 9.16 -33.29
CA ASP A 466 20.42 8.27 -34.28
C ASP A 466 19.95 8.60 -35.71
N TRP A 467 20.59 8.01 -36.72
CA TRP A 467 20.18 8.10 -38.13
C TRP A 467 19.36 6.89 -38.55
N ILE A 468 18.18 7.13 -39.11
CA ILE A 468 17.40 6.13 -39.86
C ILE A 468 17.81 6.23 -41.32
N THR A 469 17.97 5.08 -41.98
CA THR A 469 18.41 4.99 -43.38
C THR A 469 17.43 4.16 -44.17
N SER A 470 16.87 4.74 -45.22
CA SER A 470 16.01 4.08 -46.19
C SER A 470 16.77 3.91 -47.50
N THR A 471 16.65 2.73 -48.10
CA THR A 471 17.29 2.38 -49.38
C THR A 471 16.22 2.09 -50.42
N GLU A 472 16.42 2.56 -51.65
CA GLU A 472 15.56 2.30 -52.81
C GLU A 472 15.60 0.81 -53.16
N THR A 473 14.44 0.18 -53.27
CA THR A 473 14.25 -1.26 -53.54
C THR A 473 13.60 -1.53 -54.89
N PHE A 474 13.13 -0.50 -55.60
CA PHE A 474 12.45 -0.61 -56.90
C PHE A 474 11.22 -1.54 -56.91
N ASP A 475 10.62 -1.77 -55.74
CA ASP A 475 9.46 -2.64 -55.59
C ASP A 475 8.24 -1.90 -55.05
N GLN A 476 7.17 -2.66 -54.81
CA GLN A 476 5.91 -2.12 -54.33
C GLN A 476 5.99 -1.59 -52.88
N VAL A 477 7.10 -1.76 -52.16
CA VAL A 477 7.28 -1.28 -50.78
C VAL A 477 8.55 -0.43 -50.68
N ASP A 478 8.75 0.43 -51.68
CA ASP A 478 9.89 1.35 -51.75
C ASP A 478 9.74 2.51 -50.76
N CYS A 479 10.59 2.52 -49.74
CA CYS A 479 10.51 3.49 -48.64
C CYS A 479 10.96 4.90 -49.05
N VAL A 480 11.97 5.00 -49.92
CA VAL A 480 12.49 6.29 -50.41
C VAL A 480 11.40 7.04 -51.17
N SER A 481 10.75 6.38 -52.12
CA SER A 481 9.66 6.95 -52.91
C SER A 481 8.46 7.30 -52.04
N ALA A 482 8.10 6.46 -51.07
CA ALA A 482 7.00 6.73 -50.15
C ALA A 482 7.25 7.97 -49.29
N LEU A 483 8.47 8.12 -48.73
CA LEU A 483 8.87 9.27 -47.94
C LEU A 483 8.88 10.57 -48.76
N GLU A 484 9.47 10.57 -49.95
CA GLU A 484 9.50 11.76 -50.80
C GLU A 484 8.09 12.16 -51.26
N HIS A 485 7.24 11.18 -51.61
CA HIS A 485 5.86 11.45 -51.99
C HIS A 485 5.05 12.06 -50.83
N HIS A 486 5.21 11.53 -49.62
CA HIS A 486 4.62 12.14 -48.42
C HIS A 486 5.10 13.57 -48.20
N LEU A 487 6.41 13.82 -48.29
CA LEU A 487 6.96 15.17 -48.11
C LEU A 487 6.44 16.16 -49.16
N ALA A 488 6.24 15.71 -50.40
CA ALA A 488 5.72 16.51 -51.49
C ALA A 488 4.22 16.84 -51.33
N VAL A 489 3.37 15.83 -51.08
CA VAL A 489 1.92 16.01 -50.87
C VAL A 489 1.64 16.86 -49.63
N ASN A 490 2.43 16.68 -48.57
CA ASN A 490 2.32 17.41 -47.31
C ASN A 490 3.31 18.59 -47.22
N SER A 491 3.69 19.19 -48.35
CA SER A 491 4.68 20.28 -48.40
C SER A 491 4.29 21.54 -47.62
N SER A 492 3.00 21.80 -47.41
CA SER A 492 2.52 22.94 -46.61
C SER A 492 2.59 22.73 -45.09
N VAL A 493 2.93 21.53 -44.62
CA VAL A 493 3.06 21.24 -43.19
C VAL A 493 4.41 21.78 -42.68
N PRO A 494 4.42 22.58 -41.58
CA PRO A 494 5.61 23.32 -41.16
C PRO A 494 6.74 22.41 -40.65
N ASP A 495 7.98 22.90 -40.70
CA ASP A 495 9.18 22.16 -40.27
C ASP A 495 9.18 21.79 -38.79
N SER A 496 8.47 22.54 -37.95
CA SER A 496 8.30 22.25 -36.53
C SER A 496 7.36 21.07 -36.25
N ALA A 497 6.54 20.66 -37.21
CA ALA A 497 5.60 19.56 -37.05
C ALA A 497 6.32 18.19 -37.07
N PRO A 498 5.71 17.12 -36.51
CA PRO A 498 6.23 15.76 -36.63
C PRO A 498 6.43 15.34 -38.09
N LEU A 499 7.44 14.50 -38.35
CA LEU A 499 7.83 14.09 -39.71
C LEU A 499 6.65 13.54 -40.55
N PHE A 500 5.79 12.72 -39.92
CA PHE A 500 4.63 12.08 -40.55
C PHE A 500 3.30 12.84 -40.30
N ALA A 501 3.37 14.11 -39.92
CA ALA A 501 2.19 14.97 -39.90
C ALA A 501 1.64 15.21 -41.32
N TYR A 502 0.32 15.38 -41.41
CA TYR A 502 -0.40 15.49 -42.69
C TYR A 502 -1.30 16.72 -42.72
N LYS A 503 -1.56 17.24 -43.92
CA LYS A 503 -2.41 18.39 -44.18
C LYS A 503 -3.89 18.08 -43.89
N THR A 504 -4.60 19.06 -43.33
CA THR A 504 -6.05 19.03 -43.15
C THR A 504 -6.68 20.31 -43.71
N THR A 505 -8.01 20.37 -43.74
CA THR A 505 -8.74 21.58 -44.15
C THR A 505 -8.47 22.77 -43.22
N SER A 506 -8.16 22.52 -41.95
CA SER A 506 -7.88 23.52 -40.92
C SER A 506 -6.38 23.75 -40.68
N GLY A 507 -5.50 23.22 -41.53
CA GLY A 507 -4.05 23.31 -41.38
C GLY A 507 -3.37 21.94 -41.50
N TRP A 508 -3.00 21.33 -40.37
CA TRP A 508 -2.36 20.02 -40.34
C TRP A 508 -2.71 19.27 -39.05
N ALA A 509 -2.51 17.95 -39.06
CA ALA A 509 -2.74 17.06 -37.93
C ALA A 509 -1.57 16.09 -37.70
N HIS A 510 -1.49 15.60 -36.48
CA HIS A 510 -0.51 14.60 -36.08
C HIS A 510 -0.96 13.21 -36.56
N LEU A 511 -0.02 12.37 -36.98
CA LEU A 511 -0.26 10.94 -37.13
C LEU A 511 0.16 10.24 -35.82
N THR A 512 -0.83 9.76 -35.06
CA THR A 512 -0.58 9.04 -33.82
C THR A 512 -0.33 7.55 -34.07
N CYS A 513 0.34 6.88 -33.14
CA CYS A 513 0.50 5.42 -33.15
C CYS A 513 -0.86 4.70 -33.23
N SER A 514 -1.87 5.19 -32.49
CA SER A 514 -3.22 4.61 -32.50
C SER A 514 -3.91 4.78 -33.84
N ASP A 515 -3.88 5.98 -34.43
CA ASP A 515 -4.54 6.26 -35.71
C ASP A 515 -3.90 5.47 -36.86
N PHE A 516 -2.57 5.38 -36.84
CA PHE A 516 -1.80 4.58 -37.78
C PHE A 516 -2.18 3.11 -37.69
N LEU A 517 -2.13 2.51 -36.49
CA LEU A 517 -2.46 1.10 -36.31
C LEU A 517 -3.93 0.79 -36.59
N ALA A 518 -4.85 1.69 -36.23
CA ALA A 518 -6.27 1.51 -36.51
C ALA A 518 -6.52 1.43 -38.03
N ARG A 519 -5.92 2.33 -38.82
CA ARG A 519 -6.07 2.30 -40.28
C ARG A 519 -5.46 1.04 -40.89
N CYS A 520 -4.22 0.69 -40.53
CA CYS A 520 -3.57 -0.52 -41.04
C CYS A 520 -4.38 -1.79 -40.71
N ASN A 521 -4.80 -1.93 -39.45
CA ASN A 521 -5.56 -3.11 -39.02
C ASN A 521 -6.98 -3.16 -39.62
N SER A 522 -7.63 -2.03 -39.89
CA SER A 522 -8.91 -2.03 -40.61
C SER A 522 -8.80 -2.68 -41.99
N ILE A 523 -7.77 -2.29 -42.74
CA ILE A 523 -7.50 -2.80 -44.10
C ILE A 523 -7.15 -4.29 -44.06
N TRP A 524 -6.28 -4.70 -43.14
CA TRP A 524 -5.88 -6.11 -43.00
C TRP A 524 -7.02 -7.00 -42.52
N PHE A 525 -7.88 -6.49 -41.63
CA PHE A 525 -9.07 -7.21 -41.18
C PHE A 525 -10.07 -7.42 -42.33
N GLU A 526 -10.36 -6.39 -43.12
CA GLU A 526 -11.21 -6.47 -44.32
C GLU A 526 -10.64 -7.46 -45.36
N SER A 527 -9.32 -7.64 -45.38
CA SER A 527 -8.62 -8.58 -46.26
C SER A 527 -8.43 -9.98 -45.65
N GLY A 528 -9.01 -10.25 -44.47
CA GLY A 528 -8.95 -11.57 -43.81
C GLY A 528 -7.60 -11.94 -43.19
N MET A 529 -6.69 -10.98 -42.98
CA MET A 529 -5.33 -11.21 -42.47
C MET A 529 -5.20 -11.08 -40.94
N GLY A 530 -6.24 -10.58 -40.27
CA GLY A 530 -6.24 -10.34 -38.82
C GLY A 530 -5.51 -9.07 -38.40
N ALA A 531 -5.55 -8.77 -37.09
CA ALA A 531 -4.96 -7.57 -36.52
C ALA A 531 -3.54 -7.83 -35.99
N LEU A 532 -2.62 -6.91 -36.27
CA LEU A 532 -1.23 -6.95 -35.82
C LEU A 532 -0.89 -5.76 -34.91
N ASN A 533 0.14 -5.96 -34.10
CA ASN A 533 0.70 -4.91 -33.26
C ASN A 533 1.79 -4.13 -34.01
N GLY A 534 2.05 -2.90 -33.57
CA GLY A 534 3.07 -2.04 -34.17
C GLY A 534 4.50 -2.59 -34.12
N HIS A 535 4.79 -3.51 -33.21
CA HIS A 535 6.10 -4.16 -33.17
C HIS A 535 6.30 -5.14 -34.35
N GLY A 536 5.20 -5.64 -34.91
CA GLY A 536 5.19 -6.52 -36.07
C GLY A 536 5.86 -5.92 -37.30
N PHE A 537 5.84 -4.59 -37.48
CA PHE A 537 6.55 -3.93 -38.59
C PHE A 537 8.06 -4.16 -38.52
N ARG A 538 8.65 -3.94 -37.34
CA ARG A 538 10.09 -4.12 -37.13
C ARG A 538 10.51 -5.59 -37.22
N ILE A 539 9.70 -6.51 -36.70
CA ILE A 539 9.92 -7.96 -36.83
C ILE A 539 9.84 -8.36 -38.30
N GLY A 540 8.82 -7.88 -39.01
CA GLY A 540 8.55 -8.17 -40.41
C GLY A 540 9.67 -7.72 -41.34
N GLY A 541 10.13 -6.48 -41.19
CA GLY A 541 11.26 -5.96 -41.96
C GLY A 541 12.55 -6.74 -41.74
N THR A 542 12.83 -7.08 -40.49
CA THR A 542 13.99 -7.91 -40.12
C THR A 542 13.92 -9.27 -40.79
N THR A 543 12.76 -9.93 -40.67
CA THR A 543 12.51 -11.27 -41.23
C THR A 543 12.64 -11.23 -42.76
N HIS A 544 12.05 -10.21 -43.40
CA HIS A 544 12.10 -10.07 -44.84
C HIS A 544 13.54 -9.88 -45.36
N LEU A 545 14.33 -8.99 -44.74
CA LEU A 545 15.73 -8.79 -45.14
C LEU A 545 16.55 -10.08 -45.01
N LEU A 546 16.38 -10.81 -43.89
CA LEU A 546 17.08 -12.08 -43.67
C LEU A 546 16.68 -13.15 -44.69
N LEU A 547 15.39 -13.27 -45.02
CA LEU A 547 14.90 -14.18 -46.05
C LEU A 547 15.36 -13.81 -47.47
N HIS A 548 15.79 -12.56 -47.70
CA HIS A 548 16.40 -12.11 -48.95
C HIS A 548 17.93 -12.23 -48.93
N GLY A 549 18.50 -12.96 -47.97
CA GLY A 549 19.94 -13.22 -47.88
C GLY A 549 20.78 -12.02 -47.43
N VAL A 550 20.16 -10.96 -46.90
CA VAL A 550 20.92 -9.82 -46.36
C VAL A 550 21.66 -10.27 -45.10
N ASP A 551 22.98 -10.08 -45.09
CA ASP A 551 23.83 -10.49 -43.97
C ASP A 551 23.29 -9.99 -42.61
N PRO A 552 23.23 -10.85 -41.58
CA PRO A 552 22.69 -10.50 -40.27
C PRO A 552 23.29 -9.23 -39.65
N TRP A 553 24.58 -8.95 -39.84
CA TRP A 553 25.22 -7.74 -39.32
C TRP A 553 24.76 -6.47 -40.03
N VAL A 554 24.44 -6.56 -41.32
CA VAL A 554 23.83 -5.46 -42.07
C VAL A 554 22.43 -5.19 -41.56
N VAL A 555 21.62 -6.22 -41.32
CA VAL A 555 20.28 -6.08 -40.72
C VAL A 555 20.35 -5.53 -39.30
N MET A 556 21.34 -5.96 -38.50
CA MET A 556 21.62 -5.39 -37.17
C MET A 556 21.92 -3.90 -37.26
N LYS A 557 22.74 -3.49 -38.22
CA LYS A 557 23.07 -2.08 -38.46
C LYS A 557 21.86 -1.29 -38.90
N GLN A 558 21.04 -1.83 -39.81
CA GLN A 558 19.81 -1.23 -40.32
C GLN A 558 18.83 -0.91 -39.19
N GLY A 559 18.50 -1.88 -38.34
CA GLY A 559 17.60 -1.62 -37.21
C GLY A 559 18.31 -1.11 -35.94
N ARG A 560 19.61 -0.81 -36.00
CA ARG A 560 20.38 -0.18 -34.90
C ARG A 560 20.42 -1.04 -33.63
N TRP A 561 20.61 -2.36 -33.78
CA TRP A 561 20.90 -3.25 -32.66
C TRP A 561 22.40 -3.28 -32.36
N THR A 562 22.75 -3.24 -31.09
CA THR A 562 24.13 -3.40 -30.59
C THR A 562 24.33 -4.67 -29.76
N SER A 563 23.28 -5.46 -29.56
CA SER A 563 23.29 -6.67 -28.72
C SER A 563 22.51 -7.83 -29.36
N THR A 564 22.64 -9.00 -28.75
CA THR A 564 21.96 -10.25 -29.13
C THR A 564 20.43 -10.18 -29.02
N ALA A 565 19.86 -9.09 -28.47
CA ALA A 565 18.42 -8.83 -28.51
C ALA A 565 17.85 -8.83 -29.94
N PHE A 566 18.70 -8.64 -30.95
CA PHE A 566 18.38 -8.84 -32.36
C PHE A 566 17.78 -10.22 -32.68
N LEU A 567 18.29 -11.30 -32.07
CA LEU A 567 17.83 -12.68 -32.34
C LEU A 567 16.35 -12.88 -31.99
N LEU A 568 15.81 -12.09 -31.06
CA LEU A 568 14.39 -12.14 -30.68
C LEU A 568 13.44 -11.67 -31.80
N TYR A 569 13.96 -11.00 -32.83
CA TYR A 569 13.20 -10.50 -33.97
C TYR A 569 13.15 -11.49 -35.14
N TRP A 570 13.89 -12.60 -35.07
CA TRP A 570 13.89 -13.59 -36.14
C TRP A 570 12.56 -14.36 -36.10
N ARG A 571 11.88 -14.41 -37.24
CA ARG A 571 10.71 -15.26 -37.52
C ARG A 571 11.02 -16.11 -38.74
N ASN A 572 10.34 -17.24 -38.90
CA ASN A 572 10.64 -18.23 -39.92
C ASN A 572 12.10 -18.69 -39.87
N VAL A 573 12.58 -19.02 -38.66
CA VAL A 573 13.97 -19.43 -38.43
C VAL A 573 14.28 -20.73 -39.18
N GLU A 574 13.28 -21.58 -39.33
CA GLU A 574 13.27 -22.80 -40.12
C GLU A 574 13.55 -22.59 -41.61
N GLU A 575 13.38 -21.38 -42.13
CA GLU A 575 13.71 -21.02 -43.52
C GLU A 575 14.99 -20.17 -43.58
N ILE A 576 15.13 -19.22 -42.64
CA ILE A 576 16.33 -18.37 -42.54
C ILE A 576 17.59 -19.23 -42.35
N LEU A 577 17.59 -20.19 -41.42
CA LEU A 577 18.79 -20.99 -41.15
C LEU A 577 19.21 -21.82 -42.37
N PRO A 578 18.34 -22.61 -43.01
CA PRO A 578 18.73 -23.33 -44.23
C PRO A 578 19.16 -22.41 -45.38
N LEU A 579 18.58 -21.21 -45.52
CA LEU A 579 18.99 -20.26 -46.56
C LEU A 579 20.46 -19.84 -46.40
N PHE A 580 20.85 -19.39 -45.20
CA PHE A 580 22.23 -18.97 -44.95
C PHE A 580 23.21 -20.15 -44.95
N ILE A 581 22.80 -21.31 -44.43
CA ILE A 581 23.62 -22.53 -44.47
C ILE A 581 23.79 -23.00 -45.91
N GLY A 582 22.71 -23.06 -46.68
CA GLY A 582 22.69 -23.49 -48.08
C GLY A 582 23.51 -22.58 -48.97
N ASP A 583 23.30 -21.26 -48.90
CA ASP A 583 24.09 -20.29 -49.66
C ASP A 583 25.58 -20.38 -49.32
N SER A 584 25.92 -20.56 -48.03
CA SER A 584 27.30 -20.79 -47.61
C SER A 584 27.87 -22.12 -48.12
N LEU A 585 27.06 -23.16 -48.33
CA LEU A 585 27.51 -24.44 -48.88
C LEU A 585 27.61 -24.42 -50.41
N ASP A 586 26.73 -23.69 -51.09
CA ASP A 586 26.67 -23.56 -52.56
C ASP A 586 27.74 -22.61 -53.09
N THR A 587 28.04 -21.53 -52.35
CA THR A 587 29.14 -20.60 -52.68
C THR A 587 30.52 -21.17 -52.30
N PHE A 588 30.57 -22.15 -51.40
CA PHE A 588 31.79 -22.91 -51.14
C PHE A 588 32.02 -23.94 -52.25
N GLN A 589 32.93 -23.64 -53.18
CA GLN A 589 33.79 -24.70 -53.69
C GLN A 589 34.53 -25.27 -52.48
N SER A 590 34.32 -26.56 -52.17
CA SER A 590 34.99 -27.30 -51.09
C SER A 590 36.39 -26.77 -50.80
N LEU A 591 36.77 -26.65 -49.52
CA LEU A 591 38.16 -26.39 -49.10
C LEU A 591 39.16 -27.30 -49.84
N LYS A 592 38.74 -28.51 -50.21
CA LYS A 592 39.50 -29.46 -51.02
C LYS A 592 39.74 -28.94 -52.46
N SER A 593 38.77 -28.33 -53.11
CA SER A 593 38.91 -27.71 -54.45
C SER A 593 39.78 -26.46 -54.43
N SER A 594 39.65 -25.60 -53.42
CA SER A 594 40.48 -24.40 -53.28
C SER A 594 41.95 -24.75 -52.98
N VAL A 595 42.21 -25.77 -52.15
CA VAL A 595 43.56 -26.29 -51.89
C VAL A 595 44.15 -27.03 -53.10
N SER A 596 43.32 -27.74 -53.87
CA SER A 596 43.76 -28.42 -55.10
C SER A 596 44.12 -27.46 -56.24
N GLN A 597 43.50 -26.28 -56.29
CA GLN A 597 43.87 -25.22 -57.24
C GLN A 597 45.19 -24.55 -56.83
N LEU A 598 45.38 -24.27 -55.54
CA LEU A 598 46.64 -23.74 -55.00
C LEU A 598 47.83 -24.70 -55.25
N ALA A 599 47.61 -26.01 -55.16
CA ALA A 599 48.64 -27.02 -55.42
C ALA A 599 48.95 -27.25 -56.91
N LYS A 600 48.15 -26.69 -57.83
CA LYS A 600 48.40 -26.73 -59.30
C LYS A 600 49.06 -25.45 -59.82
N SER A 601 49.13 -24.41 -59.00
CA SER A 601 49.77 -23.12 -59.28
C SER A 601 51.13 -22.94 -58.59
N ILE A 602 51.66 -24.01 -57.99
CA ILE A 602 53.04 -24.21 -57.54
C ILE A 602 53.59 -25.36 -58.37
#